data_AF-A0A3C0T351-F1
#
_entry.id   AF-A0A3C0T351-F1
#
_cell.length_a   1.000
_cell.length_b   1.000
_cell.length_c   1.000
_cell.angle_alpha   90.00
_cell.angle_beta   90.00
_cell.angle_gamma   90.00
#
_symmetry.space_group_name_H-M   'P 1'
#
loop_
_entity.id
_entity.type
_entity.pdbx_description
1 polymer ?
#
loop_
_entity_poly.entity_id
_entity_poly.type
_entity_poly.pdbx_seq_one_letter_code
_entity_poly.pdbx_strand_id
1 'polypeptide(L)'
;VQRRGYPYNLLSNAVKFTPGGGSIRITAAMIDSNERKELDMRIPENSRLRKTEEEIIKISVIDTGIGISPENLERVFNPFEQVEGSAKRNYQGTGLGLSLTRRLVEFHGGIIWAKSEGEGKSSVFSFLIC
;
A
#
# COMPACT_ATOMS: atom_id res chain seq x y z
N VAL A 1 0.01 20.54 -7.60
CA VAL A 1 -0.90 20.65 -6.42
C VAL A 1 -1.42 19.29 -5.91
N GLN A 2 -1.39 18.21 -6.70
CA GLN A 2 -2.04 16.92 -6.37
C GLN A 2 -1.08 15.75 -6.04
N ARG A 3 -0.04 15.95 -5.22
CA ARG A 3 0.91 14.88 -4.81
C ARG A 3 0.80 14.43 -3.34
N ARG A 4 -0.06 15.06 -2.53
CA ARG A 4 0.01 14.94 -1.06
C ARG A 4 -0.88 13.88 -0.40
N GLY A 5 -1.81 13.26 -1.13
CA GLY A 5 -2.90 12.47 -0.51
C GLY A 5 -2.58 11.01 -0.18
N TYR A 6 -1.79 10.32 -1.00
CA TYR A 6 -1.60 8.87 -0.87
C TYR A 6 -0.76 8.43 0.36
N PRO A 7 0.32 9.13 0.79
CA PRO A 7 1.06 8.73 1.99
C PRO A 7 0.23 8.95 3.26
N TYR A 8 -0.56 10.03 3.29
CA TYR A 8 -1.44 10.35 4.41
C TYR A 8 -2.53 9.29 4.60
N ASN A 9 -3.15 8.82 3.52
CA ASN A 9 -4.19 7.80 3.62
C ASN A 9 -3.64 6.45 4.12
N LEU A 10 -2.45 6.04 3.65
CA LEU A 10 -1.79 4.84 4.16
C LEU A 10 -1.41 4.97 5.63
N LEU A 11 -0.84 6.11 6.02
CA LEU A 11 -0.47 6.38 7.41
C LEU A 11 -1.69 6.45 8.32
N SER A 12 -2.76 7.10 7.89
CA SER A 12 -4.02 7.17 8.63
C SER A 12 -4.63 5.78 8.84
N ASN A 13 -4.54 4.89 7.84
CA ASN A 13 -4.97 3.51 8.00
C ASN A 13 -4.08 2.77 9.00
N ALA A 14 -2.76 2.91 8.91
CA ALA A 14 -1.84 2.30 9.87
C ALA A 14 -2.15 2.74 11.31
N VAL A 15 -2.37 4.05 11.54
CA VAL A 15 -2.77 4.58 12.87
C VAL A 15 -4.10 4.01 13.32
N LYS A 16 -5.07 3.92 12.42
CA LYS A 16 -6.41 3.39 12.72
C LYS A 16 -6.36 1.91 13.09
N PHE A 17 -5.53 1.10 12.44
CA PHE A 17 -5.57 -0.35 12.59
C PHE A 17 -4.47 -0.93 13.48
N THR A 18 -3.57 -0.10 14.02
CA THR A 18 -2.57 -0.50 15.00
C THR A 18 -3.09 -0.32 16.43
N PRO A 19 -3.17 -1.37 17.26
CA PRO A 19 -3.62 -1.25 18.64
C PRO A 19 -2.60 -0.50 19.52
N GLY A 20 -3.03 -0.07 20.71
CA GLY A 20 -2.15 0.58 21.69
C GLY A 20 -0.93 -0.29 22.02
N GLY A 21 0.27 0.29 21.97
CA GLY A 21 1.55 -0.43 22.13
C GLY A 21 2.10 -1.05 20.84
N GLY A 22 1.36 -1.01 19.73
CA GLY A 22 1.87 -1.36 18.41
C GLY A 22 2.79 -0.27 17.83
N SER A 23 3.39 -0.57 16.68
CA SER A 23 4.33 0.33 16.01
C SER A 23 3.97 0.52 14.55
N ILE A 24 4.28 1.72 14.06
CA ILE A 24 4.13 2.09 12.65
C ILE A 24 5.49 2.62 12.19
N ARG A 25 5.98 2.09 11.06
CA ARG A 25 7.22 2.51 10.43
C ARG A 25 6.95 2.93 9.00
N ILE A 26 7.52 4.06 8.60
CA ILE A 26 7.55 4.50 7.21
C ILE A 26 8.99 4.41 6.72
N THR A 27 9.19 3.81 5.55
CA THR A 27 10.48 3.78 4.87
C THR A 27 10.35 4.35 3.47
N ALA A 28 11.35 5.09 3.02
CA ALA A 28 11.50 5.52 1.64
C ALA A 28 12.93 5.18 1.20
N ALA A 29 13.07 4.43 0.11
CA ALA A 29 14.36 4.03 -0.43
C ALA A 29 14.29 3.94 -1.95
N MET A 30 15.39 4.24 -2.63
CA MET A 30 15.53 3.89 -4.03
C MET A 30 15.56 2.37 -4.18
N ILE A 31 14.92 1.84 -5.22
CA ILE A 31 15.05 0.41 -5.53
C ILE A 31 16.43 0.14 -6.12
N ASP A 32 17.06 -0.95 -5.70
CA ASP A 32 18.32 -1.37 -6.28
C ASP A 32 18.13 -2.12 -7.61
N SER A 33 19.24 -2.53 -8.23
CA SER A 33 19.23 -3.22 -9.53
C SER A 33 18.59 -4.62 -9.49
N ASN A 34 18.60 -5.31 -8.34
CA ASN A 34 17.94 -6.59 -8.16
C ASN A 34 16.43 -6.40 -7.98
N GLU A 35 16.03 -5.46 -7.12
CA GLU A 35 14.63 -5.07 -6.95
C GLU A 35 14.02 -4.58 -8.27
N ARG A 36 14.79 -3.85 -9.08
CA ARG A 36 14.36 -3.41 -10.41
C ARG A 36 14.07 -4.59 -11.35
N LYS A 37 14.95 -5.60 -11.39
CA LYS A 37 14.73 -6.80 -12.21
C LYS A 37 13.49 -7.57 -11.76
N GLU A 38 13.33 -7.74 -10.45
CA GLU A 38 12.13 -8.38 -9.89
C GLU A 38 10.85 -7.62 -10.21
N LEU A 39 10.89 -6.29 -10.07
CA LEU A 39 9.80 -5.41 -10.39
C LEU A 39 9.40 -5.57 -11.86
N ASP A 40 10.37 -5.47 -12.77
CA ASP A 40 10.14 -5.57 -14.20
C ASP A 40 9.43 -6.90 -14.50
N MET A 41 9.87 -8.04 -13.97
CA MET A 41 9.18 -9.34 -14.17
C MET A 41 7.71 -9.38 -13.70
N ARG A 42 7.33 -8.54 -12.72
CA ARG A 42 5.99 -8.56 -12.10
C ARG A 42 5.02 -7.55 -12.71
N ILE A 43 5.50 -6.53 -13.40
CA ILE A 43 4.66 -5.47 -13.99
C ILE A 43 4.50 -5.63 -15.49
N PRO A 44 3.36 -5.19 -16.07
CA PRO A 44 3.12 -5.23 -17.51
C PRO A 44 4.24 -4.56 -18.32
N GLU A 45 4.55 -5.09 -19.51
CA GLU A 45 5.59 -4.54 -20.39
C GLU A 45 5.34 -3.07 -20.79
N ASN A 46 4.08 -2.67 -20.86
CA ASN A 46 3.68 -1.31 -21.18
C ASN A 46 3.73 -0.34 -19.98
N SER A 47 4.06 -0.80 -18.77
CA SER A 47 4.17 0.04 -17.58
C SER A 47 5.18 1.17 -17.74
N ARG A 48 4.84 2.37 -17.27
CA ARG A 48 5.74 3.53 -17.26
C ARG A 48 7.01 3.25 -16.44
N LEU A 49 6.90 2.50 -15.36
CA LEU A 49 8.05 2.13 -14.52
C LEU A 49 9.09 1.32 -15.29
N ARG A 50 8.70 0.47 -16.27
CA ARG A 50 9.67 -0.28 -17.09
C ARG A 50 10.44 0.61 -18.06
N LYS A 51 9.81 1.69 -18.53
CA LYS A 51 10.34 2.56 -19.59
C LYS A 51 11.10 3.77 -19.07
N THR A 52 10.95 4.08 -17.77
CA THR A 52 11.61 5.24 -17.18
C THR A 52 13.08 4.96 -16.90
N GLU A 53 13.91 5.96 -17.18
CA GLU A 53 15.32 6.05 -16.74
C GLU A 53 15.45 6.81 -15.41
N GLU A 54 14.34 7.36 -14.89
CA GLU A 54 14.30 8.04 -13.60
C GLU A 54 14.49 7.06 -12.44
N GLU A 55 15.05 7.56 -11.34
CA GLU A 55 15.14 6.80 -10.09
C GLU A 55 13.75 6.45 -9.57
N ILE A 56 13.55 5.19 -9.21
CA ILE A 56 12.28 4.73 -8.62
C ILE A 56 12.43 4.69 -7.10
N ILE A 57 11.56 5.41 -6.41
CA ILE A 57 11.47 5.39 -4.96
C ILE A 57 10.37 4.41 -4.55
N LYS A 58 10.73 3.46 -3.68
CA LYS A 58 9.79 2.62 -2.95
C LYS A 58 9.49 3.25 -1.60
N ILE A 59 8.22 3.52 -1.37
CA ILE A 59 7.72 3.97 -0.07
C ILE A 59 6.90 2.84 0.52
N SER A 60 7.17 2.51 1.79
CA SER A 60 6.45 1.47 2.52
C SER A 60 5.96 2.00 3.86
N VAL A 61 4.69 1.70 4.17
CA VAL A 61 4.09 1.88 5.50
C VAL A 61 3.90 0.50 6.09
N ILE A 62 4.62 0.23 7.18
CA ILE A 62 4.59 -1.02 7.93
C ILE A 62 3.89 -0.77 9.25
N ASP A 63 2.91 -1.60 9.57
CA ASP A 63 2.20 -1.56 10.83
C ASP A 63 2.17 -2.93 11.51
N THR A 64 2.10 -2.94 12.83
CA THR A 64 1.87 -4.16 13.63
C THR A 64 0.38 -4.29 14.00
N GLY A 65 -0.50 -3.94 13.07
CA GLY A 65 -1.94 -3.89 13.28
C GLY A 65 -2.63 -5.25 13.16
N ILE A 66 -3.89 -5.21 12.76
CA ILE A 66 -4.78 -6.39 12.70
C ILE A 66 -4.44 -7.38 11.58
N GLY A 67 -3.51 -7.05 10.69
CA GLY A 67 -3.18 -7.87 9.54
C GLY A 67 -4.27 -7.89 8.46
N ILE A 68 -3.97 -8.58 7.37
CA ILE A 68 -4.87 -8.77 6.22
C ILE A 68 -4.78 -10.22 5.78
N SER A 69 -5.92 -10.88 5.58
CA SER A 69 -5.92 -12.25 5.05
C SER A 69 -5.51 -12.27 3.55
N PRO A 70 -4.90 -13.35 3.06
CA PRO A 70 -4.38 -13.42 1.69
C PRO A 70 -5.42 -13.07 0.60
N GLU A 71 -6.65 -13.54 0.75
CA GLU A 71 -7.77 -13.30 -0.18
C GLU A 71 -8.23 -11.83 -0.20
N ASN A 72 -7.84 -11.05 0.80
CA ASN A 72 -8.22 -9.65 0.95
C ASN A 72 -7.11 -8.67 0.54
N LEU A 73 -5.87 -9.14 0.35
CA LEU A 73 -4.71 -8.30 0.01
C LEU A 73 -4.92 -7.43 -1.24
N GLU A 74 -5.65 -7.94 -2.23
CA GLU A 74 -5.99 -7.19 -3.44
C GLU A 74 -7.32 -6.44 -3.29
N ARG A 75 -8.28 -7.06 -2.59
CA ARG A 75 -9.63 -6.49 -2.39
C ARG A 75 -9.65 -5.23 -1.55
N VAL A 76 -8.69 -5.02 -0.65
CA VAL A 76 -8.59 -3.78 0.16
C VAL A 76 -8.48 -2.50 -0.68
N PHE A 77 -8.10 -2.63 -1.96
CA PHE A 77 -8.00 -1.50 -2.88
C PHE A 77 -9.23 -1.33 -3.78
N ASN A 78 -10.23 -2.19 -3.67
CA ASN A 78 -11.49 -2.04 -4.39
C ASN A 78 -12.35 -0.94 -3.72
N PRO A 79 -13.07 -0.12 -4.50
CA PRO A 79 -13.99 0.87 -3.94
C PRO A 79 -15.07 0.21 -3.07
N PHE A 80 -15.39 0.83 -1.94
CA PHE A 80 -16.43 0.42 -0.99
C PHE A 80 -16.19 -0.92 -0.28
N GLU A 81 -15.06 -1.57 -0.54
CA GLU A 81 -14.71 -2.83 0.12
C GLU A 81 -14.16 -2.56 1.51
N GLN A 82 -14.73 -3.25 2.48
CA GLN A 82 -14.27 -3.28 3.87
C GLN A 82 -14.06 -4.75 4.19
N VAL A 83 -12.80 -5.12 4.38
CA VAL A 83 -12.45 -6.50 4.69
C VAL A 83 -13.14 -6.92 5.98
N GLU A 84 -13.90 -8.00 5.91
CA GLU A 84 -14.62 -8.55 7.05
C GLU A 84 -13.64 -9.21 8.00
N GLY A 85 -13.47 -8.63 9.19
CA GLY A 85 -12.71 -9.23 10.28
C GLY A 85 -13.38 -8.92 11.63
N SER A 86 -12.87 -9.52 12.70
CA SER A 86 -13.29 -9.28 14.10
C SER A 86 -13.29 -7.79 14.52
N ALA A 87 -12.66 -6.93 13.72
CA ALA A 87 -12.63 -5.48 13.81
C ALA A 87 -13.87 -4.74 13.24
N LYS A 88 -14.94 -5.43 12.82
CA LYS A 88 -16.21 -4.83 12.34
C LYS A 88 -16.85 -3.84 13.32
N ARG A 89 -16.53 -3.90 14.62
CA ARG A 89 -17.26 -3.12 15.64
C ARG A 89 -16.82 -1.67 15.84
N ASN A 90 -15.62 -1.25 15.42
CA ASN A 90 -15.08 0.04 15.89
C ASN A 90 -14.54 1.01 14.83
N TYR A 91 -14.55 0.67 13.53
CA TYR A 91 -13.76 1.41 12.54
C TYR A 91 -14.57 1.98 11.39
N GLN A 92 -15.24 3.11 11.63
CA GLN A 92 -15.99 3.87 10.60
C GLN A 92 -15.11 4.29 9.40
N GLY A 93 -15.63 4.13 8.18
CA GLY A 93 -15.00 4.54 6.92
C GLY A 93 -15.85 4.14 5.71
N THR A 94 -15.62 4.75 4.54
CA THR A 94 -16.41 4.51 3.31
C THR A 94 -15.82 3.44 2.40
N GLY A 95 -14.62 2.92 2.71
CA GLY A 95 -13.88 2.02 1.81
C GLY A 95 -13.30 2.71 0.57
N LEU A 96 -13.27 4.05 0.53
CA LEU A 96 -12.78 4.80 -0.64
C LEU A 96 -11.30 5.20 -0.56
N GLY A 97 -10.69 5.18 0.63
CA GLY A 97 -9.34 5.70 0.82
C GLY A 97 -8.29 4.95 -0.02
N LEU A 98 -8.23 3.62 0.12
CA LEU A 98 -7.23 2.80 -0.56
C LEU A 98 -7.46 2.71 -2.07
N SER A 99 -8.71 2.66 -2.53
CA SER A 99 -9.03 2.70 -3.96
C SER A 99 -8.63 4.03 -4.60
N LEU A 100 -8.84 5.16 -3.92
CA LEU A 100 -8.35 6.46 -4.37
C LEU A 100 -6.81 6.51 -4.34
N THR A 101 -6.19 5.97 -3.29
CA THR A 101 -4.72 5.89 -3.17
C THR A 101 -4.13 5.14 -4.36
N ARG A 102 -4.70 3.98 -4.71
CA ARG A 102 -4.28 3.20 -5.88
C ARG A 102 -4.38 4.00 -7.18
N ARG A 103 -5.55 4.60 -7.45
CA ARG A 103 -5.74 5.44 -8.65
C ARG A 103 -4.74 6.60 -8.71
N LEU A 104 -4.45 7.25 -7.58
CA LEU A 104 -3.48 8.34 -7.54
C LEU A 104 -2.06 7.83 -7.81
N VAL A 105 -1.64 6.70 -7.25
CA VAL A 105 -0.33 6.10 -7.53
C VAL A 105 -0.22 5.70 -9.00
N GLU A 106 -1.22 5.02 -9.55
CA GLU A 106 -1.28 4.63 -10.97
C GLU A 106 -1.28 5.84 -11.90
N PHE A 107 -1.98 6.92 -11.53
CA PHE A 107 -1.97 8.19 -12.28
C PHE A 107 -0.57 8.81 -12.34
N HIS A 108 0.24 8.64 -11.30
CA HIS A 108 1.66 9.03 -11.30
C HIS A 108 2.55 8.00 -12.01
N GLY A 109 1.98 7.00 -12.67
CA GLY A 109 2.71 5.94 -13.37
C GLY A 109 3.32 4.90 -12.43
N GLY A 110 2.97 4.94 -11.14
CA GLY A 110 3.44 4.04 -10.11
C GLY A 110 2.62 2.76 -10.00
N ILE A 111 2.97 1.93 -9.02
CA ILE A 111 2.20 0.76 -8.60
C ILE A 111 2.06 0.74 -7.08
N ILE A 112 1.00 0.15 -6.55
CA ILE A 112 0.78 -0.04 -5.11
C ILE A 112 0.36 -1.48 -4.83
N TRP A 113 0.84 -2.04 -3.72
CA TRP A 113 0.46 -3.37 -3.25
C TRP A 113 0.50 -3.46 -1.73
N ALA A 114 -0.13 -4.51 -1.20
CA ALA A 114 -0.10 -4.86 0.21
C ALA A 114 0.56 -6.24 0.41
N LYS A 115 1.19 -6.45 1.56
CA LYS A 115 1.66 -7.74 2.05
C LYS A 115 1.26 -7.89 3.52
N SER A 116 0.95 -9.12 3.93
CA SER A 116 0.62 -9.49 5.31
C SER A 116 0.81 -11.00 5.44
N GLU A 117 1.21 -11.47 6.63
CA GLU A 117 1.30 -12.90 6.95
C GLU A 117 -0.04 -13.51 7.37
N GLY A 118 -1.10 -12.69 7.44
CA GLY A 118 -2.46 -13.11 7.80
C GLY A 118 -3.08 -12.20 8.86
N GLU A 119 -4.28 -12.56 9.32
CA GLU A 119 -4.95 -11.83 10.40
C GLU A 119 -4.17 -11.92 11.72
N GLY A 120 -4.16 -10.83 12.48
CA GLY A 120 -3.39 -10.66 13.71
C GLY A 120 -1.88 -10.49 13.51
N LYS A 121 -1.42 -10.30 12.25
CA LYS A 121 -0.01 -10.07 11.90
C LYS A 121 0.22 -8.66 11.38
N SER A 122 1.48 -8.30 11.14
CA SER A 122 1.82 -7.01 10.54
C SER A 122 1.33 -6.88 9.10
N SER A 123 0.98 -5.67 8.71
CA SER A 123 0.70 -5.33 7.31
C SER A 123 1.77 -4.39 6.76
N VAL A 124 2.05 -4.51 5.46
CA VAL A 124 2.97 -3.65 4.73
C VAL A 124 2.28 -3.18 3.47
N PHE A 125 2.02 -1.87 3.39
CA PHE A 125 1.58 -1.22 2.16
C PHE A 125 2.76 -0.56 1.49
N SER A 126 3.02 -0.90 0.23
CA SER A 126 4.14 -0.34 -0.52
C SER A 126 3.69 0.22 -1.85
N PHE A 127 4.31 1.31 -2.28
CA PHE A 127 4.10 1.86 -3.60
C PHE A 127 5.40 2.39 -4.20
N LEU A 128 5.44 2.42 -5.53
CA LEU A 128 6.54 2.94 -6.32
C LEU A 128 6.12 4.23 -7.02
N ILE A 129 7.04 5.18 -7.07
CA ILE A 129 6.93 6.40 -7.88
C ILE A 129 8.29 6.70 -8.50
N CYS A 130 8.26 7.33 -9.68
CA CYS A 130 9.39 7.98 -10.35
C CYS A 130 9.22 9.51 -10.24
#